data_AF-A0A3N9V5J9-F1
#
_entry.id   AF-A0A3N9V5J9-F1
#
_cell.length_a   1.000
_cell.length_b   1.000
_cell.length_c   1.000
_cell.angle_alpha   90.00
_cell.angle_beta   90.00
_cell.angle_gamma   90.00
#
_symmetry.space_group_name_H-M   'P 1'
#
loop_
_entity.id
_entity.type
_entity.pdbx_description
1 polymer ?
#
loop_
_entity_poly.entity_id
_entity_poly.type
_entity_poly.pdbx_seq_one_letter_code
_entity_poly.pdbx_strand_id
1 'polypeptide(L)'
;MEALDRDTAEKLYKQYRKQRDGIRNQPEMASICLICASVNVITKADDIQMRVCRNCNFSFYRYDCSACGATIDGRDPLNPGCAICGLRICTCGACGCPPDQSLRGT
;
A
#
# COMPACT_ATOMS: atom_id res chain seq x y z
N MET A 1 15.78 0.66 12.59
CA MET A 1 14.48 1.24 12.20
C MET A 1 13.76 1.55 13.50
N GLU A 2 13.58 2.82 13.82
CA GLU A 2 12.87 3.21 15.03
C GLU A 2 11.39 2.79 14.91
N ALA A 3 10.82 2.30 16.01
CA ALA A 3 9.42 1.94 16.04
C ALA A 3 8.58 3.20 15.85
N LEU A 4 7.59 3.15 14.95
CA LEU A 4 6.68 4.26 14.72
C LEU A 4 5.95 4.59 16.02
N ASP A 5 6.00 5.86 16.42
CA ASP A 5 5.28 6.36 17.58
C ASP A 5 3.77 6.08 17.47
N ARG A 6 3.16 5.70 18.59
CA ARG A 6 1.77 5.25 18.64
C ARG A 6 0.79 6.36 18.30
N ASP A 7 1.02 7.59 18.76
CA ASP A 7 0.13 8.72 18.47
C ASP A 7 0.19 9.10 17.00
N THR A 8 1.39 9.03 16.42
CA THR A 8 1.62 9.23 14.98
C THR A 8 0.90 8.16 14.15
N ALA A 9 1.03 6.90 14.54
CA ALA A 9 0.34 5.79 13.88
C ALA A 9 -1.18 5.94 13.92
N GLU A 10 -1.75 6.35 15.06
CA GLU A 10 -3.19 6.55 15.22
C GLU A 10 -3.72 7.71 14.35
N LYS A 11 -2.99 8.83 14.30
CA LYS A 11 -3.36 9.98 13.44
C LYS A 11 -3.36 9.60 11.96
N LEU A 12 -2.29 8.95 11.51
CA LEU A 12 -2.14 8.49 10.13
C LEU A 12 -3.23 7.46 9.77
N TYR A 13 -3.51 6.49 10.67
CA TYR A 13 -4.62 5.56 10.49
C TYR A 13 -5.95 6.30 10.31
N LYS A 14 -6.30 7.22 11.22
CA LYS A 14 -7.57 7.97 11.15
C LYS A 14 -7.71 8.78 9.87
N GLN A 15 -6.64 9.43 9.43
CA GLN A 15 -6.60 10.18 8.17
C GLN A 15 -6.83 9.26 6.97
N TYR A 16 -5.96 8.26 6.79
CA TYR A 16 -5.93 7.45 5.58
C TYR A 16 -7.01 6.36 5.53
N ARG A 17 -7.64 6.03 6.66
CA ARG A 17 -8.79 5.12 6.69
C ARG A 17 -10.01 5.70 6.00
N LYS A 18 -10.16 7.04 6.02
CA LYS A 18 -11.27 7.78 5.38
C LYS A 18 -10.92 8.17 3.95
N GLN A 19 -9.70 8.63 3.71
CA GLN A 19 -9.23 9.09 2.40
C GLN A 19 -7.87 8.49 2.10
N ARG A 20 -7.81 7.57 1.14
CA ARG A 20 -6.60 6.79 0.83
C ARG A 20 -5.63 7.47 -0.13
N ASP A 21 -6.00 8.65 -0.64
CA ASP A 21 -5.20 9.37 -1.62
C ASP A 21 -3.87 9.82 -1.02
N GLY A 22 -2.76 9.48 -1.70
CA GLY A 22 -1.43 9.93 -1.31
C GLY A 22 -0.73 9.07 -0.25
N ILE A 23 -1.31 7.94 0.17
CA ILE A 23 -0.65 6.97 1.07
C ILE A 23 0.76 6.61 0.58
N ARG A 24 0.94 6.50 -0.74
CA ARG A 24 2.24 6.14 -1.34
C ARG A 24 3.36 7.14 -1.02
N ASN A 25 3.01 8.39 -0.71
CA ASN A 25 3.96 9.46 -0.38
C ASN A 25 4.27 9.55 1.13
N GLN A 26 3.69 8.66 1.95
CA GLN A 26 3.94 8.60 3.39
C GLN A 26 4.71 7.32 3.74
N PRO A 27 6.02 7.40 4.05
CA PRO A 27 6.84 6.24 4.40
C PRO A 27 6.29 5.44 5.59
N GLU A 28 5.78 6.10 6.62
CA GLU A 28 5.28 5.53 7.87
C GLU A 28 4.09 4.59 7.64
N MET A 29 3.31 4.85 6.58
CA MET A 29 2.19 4.00 6.21
C MET A 29 2.62 2.58 5.84
N ALA A 30 3.90 2.32 5.56
CA ALA A 30 4.44 0.97 5.39
C ALA A 30 4.19 0.07 6.61
N SER A 31 4.13 0.66 7.80
CA SER A 31 4.04 -0.04 9.08
C SER A 31 2.62 -0.08 9.64
N ILE A 32 1.63 0.58 9.03
CA ILE A 32 0.28 0.72 9.59
C ILE A 32 -0.73 -0.12 8.81
N CYS A 33 -1.53 -0.93 9.49
CA CYS A 33 -2.66 -1.64 8.90
C CYS A 33 -3.92 -0.75 8.85
N LEU A 34 -4.47 -0.51 7.66
CA LEU A 34 -5.71 0.25 7.49
C LEU A 34 -6.99 -0.55 7.80
N ILE A 35 -6.88 -1.83 8.19
CA ILE A 35 -8.05 -2.63 8.58
C ILE A 35 -8.27 -2.59 10.09
N CYS A 36 -7.20 -2.78 10.88
CA CYS A 36 -7.28 -2.91 12.34
C CYS A 36 -6.40 -1.92 13.12
N ALA A 37 -5.83 -0.90 12.45
CA ALA A 37 -4.95 0.12 13.03
C ALA A 37 -3.63 -0.40 13.63
N SER A 38 -3.34 -1.70 13.56
CA SER A 38 -2.12 -2.29 14.11
C SER A 38 -0.86 -1.82 13.38
N VAL A 39 0.22 -1.62 14.13
CA VAL A 39 1.57 -1.35 13.61
C VAL A 39 2.40 -2.62 13.36
N ASN A 40 1.82 -3.81 13.58
CA ASN A 40 2.50 -5.10 13.39
C ASN A 40 2.42 -5.54 11.92
N VAL A 41 2.92 -4.71 11.02
CA VAL A 41 3.00 -4.97 9.59
C VAL A 41 4.43 -5.40 9.23
N ILE A 42 4.55 -6.52 8.54
CA ILE A 42 5.84 -7.08 8.10
C ILE A 42 5.82 -7.33 6.60
N THR A 43 6.99 -7.54 6.00
CA THR A 43 7.08 -8.12 4.65
C THR A 43 6.48 -9.53 4.63
N LYS A 44 5.72 -9.85 3.58
CA LYS A 44 5.22 -11.21 3.36
C LYS A 44 6.41 -12.12 3.01
N ALA A 45 6.43 -13.34 3.53
CA ALA A 45 7.61 -14.23 3.40
C ALA A 45 7.83 -14.73 1.96
N ASP A 46 6.75 -14.92 1.21
CA ASP A 46 6.72 -15.43 -0.17
C ASP A 46 6.74 -14.32 -1.23
N ASP A 47 6.50 -13.06 -0.84
CA ASP A 47 6.50 -11.92 -1.77
C ASP A 47 7.02 -10.65 -1.08
N ILE A 48 8.23 -10.24 -1.46
CA ILE A 48 8.89 -9.05 -0.93
C ILE A 48 8.18 -7.74 -1.28
N GLN A 49 7.32 -7.76 -2.30
CA GLN A 49 6.53 -6.61 -2.73
C GLN A 49 5.25 -6.45 -1.89
N MET A 50 4.91 -7.45 -1.07
CA MET A 50 3.75 -7.43 -0.22
C MET A 50 4.11 -7.22 1.25
N ARG A 51 3.21 -6.53 1.94
CA ARG A 51 3.19 -6.40 3.39
C ARG A 51 1.98 -7.14 3.94
N VAL A 52 2.11 -7.72 5.12
CA VAL A 52 1.05 -8.42 5.84
C VAL A 52 0.96 -7.92 7.27
N CYS A 53 -0.26 -7.63 7.71
CA CYS A 53 -0.54 -7.34 9.11
C CYS A 53 -0.63 -8.65 9.89
N ARG A 54 0.24 -8.85 10.90
CA ARG A 54 0.20 -10.04 11.76
C ARG A 54 -1.05 -10.13 12.65
N ASN A 55 -1.78 -9.03 12.81
CA ASN A 55 -2.96 -8.98 13.68
C ASN A 55 -4.26 -9.43 12.97
N CYS A 56 -4.43 -9.10 11.69
CA CYS A 56 -5.66 -9.41 10.95
C CYS A 56 -5.43 -10.13 9.61
N ASN A 57 -4.18 -10.49 9.30
CA ASN A 57 -3.75 -11.13 8.06
C ASN A 57 -4.04 -10.34 6.77
N PHE A 58 -4.53 -9.11 6.87
CA PHE A 58 -4.68 -8.23 5.71
C PHE A 58 -3.33 -8.00 5.04
N SER A 59 -3.26 -8.29 3.74
CA SER A 59 -2.07 -8.13 2.93
C SER A 59 -2.27 -7.06 1.87
N PHE A 60 -1.22 -6.30 1.56
CA PHE A 60 -1.26 -5.25 0.55
C PHE A 60 0.10 -5.09 -0.12
N TYR A 61 0.12 -4.60 -1.36
CA TYR A 61 1.35 -4.31 -2.08
C TYR A 61 1.99 -3.01 -1.58
N ARG A 62 3.31 -3.04 -1.33
CA ARG A 62 4.13 -1.85 -1.16
C ARG A 62 5.59 -2.09 -1.55
N TYR A 63 6.05 -1.42 -2.61
CA TYR A 63 7.39 -1.55 -3.18
C TYR A 63 7.76 -0.29 -3.98
N ASP A 64 9.02 -0.15 -4.36
CA ASP A 64 9.45 0.97 -5.20
C ASP A 64 9.38 0.62 -6.69
N CYS A 65 8.93 1.55 -7.51
CA CYS A 65 8.90 1.37 -8.95
C CYS A 65 10.32 1.26 -9.50
N SER A 66 10.63 0.16 -10.19
CA SER A 66 11.95 -0.06 -10.79
C SER A 66 12.34 0.97 -11.86
N ALA A 67 11.36 1.65 -12.46
CA ALA A 67 11.59 2.62 -13.53
C ALA A 67 11.87 4.05 -13.02
N CYS A 68 11.19 4.48 -11.95
CA CYS A 68 11.27 5.87 -11.47
C CYS A 68 11.59 6.02 -9.98
N GLY A 69 11.71 4.92 -9.23
CA GLY A 69 11.97 4.92 -7.79
C GLY A 69 10.79 5.37 -6.92
N ALA A 70 9.66 5.78 -7.50
CA ALA A 70 8.48 6.18 -6.72
C ALA A 70 7.88 4.99 -5.98
N THR A 71 7.53 5.18 -4.71
CA THR A 71 6.82 4.18 -3.92
C THR A 71 5.44 3.91 -4.51
N ILE A 72 5.12 2.63 -4.62
CA ILE A 72 3.83 2.09 -4.99
C ILE A 72 3.18 1.55 -3.73
N ASP A 73 1.93 1.91 -3.48
CA ASP A 73 1.15 1.35 -2.38
C ASP A 73 -0.23 0.95 -2.89
N GLY A 74 -0.54 -0.35 -2.86
CA GLY A 74 -1.78 -0.88 -3.43
C GLY A 74 -3.05 -0.46 -2.68
N ARG A 75 -2.93 0.28 -1.58
CA ARG A 75 -4.05 0.90 -0.88
C ARG A 75 -4.36 2.30 -1.42
N ASP A 76 -3.42 2.93 -2.11
CA ASP A 76 -3.59 4.24 -2.76
C ASP A 76 -4.38 4.07 -4.08
N PRO A 77 -5.48 4.81 -4.29
CA PRO A 77 -6.28 4.70 -5.51
C PRO A 77 -5.52 5.02 -6.80
N LEU A 78 -4.43 5.80 -6.72
CA LEU A 78 -3.58 6.12 -7.87
C LEU A 78 -2.56 5.02 -8.20
N ASN A 79 -2.51 3.94 -7.41
CA ASN A 79 -1.78 2.72 -7.74
C ASN A 79 -2.75 1.54 -7.94
N PRO A 80 -3.58 1.57 -9.00
CA PRO A 80 -4.55 0.50 -9.25
C PRO A 80 -3.86 -0.84 -9.51
N GLY A 81 -4.60 -1.93 -9.31
CA GLY A 81 -4.15 -3.25 -9.74
C GLY A 81 -4.01 -3.32 -11.25
N CYS A 82 -3.11 -4.17 -11.74
CA CYS A 82 -3.01 -4.55 -13.13
C CYS A 82 -3.80 -5.83 -13.37
N ALA A 83 -4.70 -5.82 -14.36
CA ALA A 83 -5.51 -6.99 -14.70
C ALA A 83 -4.70 -8.15 -15.32
N ILE A 84 -3.49 -7.87 -15.84
CA ILE A 84 -2.65 -8.85 -16.53
C ILE A 84 -1.69 -9.55 -15.56
N CYS A 85 -0.96 -8.79 -14.75
CA CYS A 85 0.10 -9.32 -13.89
C CYS A 85 -0.23 -9.29 -12.39
N GLY A 86 -1.36 -8.71 -11.98
CA GLY A 86 -1.79 -8.61 -10.58
C GLY A 86 -1.03 -7.58 -9.72
N LEU A 87 0.11 -7.06 -10.21
CA LEU A 87 0.88 -6.00 -9.54
C LEU A 87 0.19 -4.64 -9.60
N ARG A 88 0.75 -3.65 -8.92
CA ARG A 88 0.22 -2.28 -8.87
C ARG A 88 0.89 -1.37 -9.90
N ILE A 89 0.08 -0.58 -10.59
CA ILE A 89 0.54 0.30 -11.65
C ILE A 89 1.11 1.59 -11.03
N CYS A 90 2.33 1.94 -11.41
CA CYS A 90 2.93 3.22 -11.04
C CYS A 90 2.32 4.37 -11.84
N THR A 91 2.29 5.56 -11.24
CA THR A 91 1.83 6.79 -11.90
C THR A 91 2.77 7.31 -12.99
N CYS A 92 3.99 6.76 -13.10
CA CYS A 92 4.96 7.15 -14.14
C CYS A 92 4.66 6.59 -15.54
N GLY A 93 3.71 5.66 -15.67
CA GLY A 93 3.31 5.08 -16.95
C GLY A 93 4.23 3.99 -17.52
N ALA A 94 5.39 3.72 -16.90
CA ALA A 94 6.37 2.78 -17.44
C ALA A 94 5.88 1.32 -17.54
N CYS A 95 4.91 0.92 -16.71
CA CYS A 95 4.40 -0.45 -16.66
C CYS A 95 3.64 -0.86 -17.93
N GLY A 96 3.08 0.10 -18.69
CA GLY A 96 2.33 -0.15 -19.93
C GLY A 96 1.07 -1.02 -19.79
N CYS A 97 0.72 -1.42 -18.56
CA CYS A 97 -0.38 -2.34 -18.29
C CYS A 97 -1.72 -1.63 -18.09
N PRO A 98 -2.84 -2.24 -18.48
CA PRO A 98 -4.16 -1.70 -18.23
C PRO A 98 -4.55 -1.85 -16.74
N PRO A 99 -5.19 -0.82 -16.14
CA PRO A 99 -5.70 -0.91 -14.78
C PRO A 99 -6.86 -1.90 -14.68
N ASP A 100 -6.92 -2.59 -13.54
CA ASP A 100 -8.02 -3.45 -13.16
C ASP A 100 -9.27 -2.59 -12.92
N GLN A 101 -10.31 -2.85 -13.71
CA GLN A 101 -11.57 -2.11 -13.70
C GLN A 101 -12.55 -2.62 -12.63
N SER A 102 -12.21 -3.71 -11.92
CA SER A 102 -13.06 -4.33 -10.91
C SER A 102 -13.30 -3.45 -9.65
N LEU A 103 -12.59 -2.32 -9.52
CA LEU A 103 -12.82 -1.32 -8.45
C LEU A 103 -13.87 -0.24 -8.81
N ARG A 104 -14.55 -0.32 -9.96
CA ARG A 104 -15.55 0.69 -10.39
C ARG A 104 -17.03 0.29 -10.27
N GLY A 105 -17.36 -0.82 -9.61
CA GLY A 105 -18.77 -1.19 -9.47
C GLY A 105 -19.06 -2.22 -8.40
N THR A 106 -19.47 -1.73 -7.23
CA THR A 106 -20.61 -2.18 -6.41
C THR A 106 -20.93 -1.10 -5.40
#